data_AF-C9SVY7-F1
#
_entry.id   AF-C9SVY7-F1
#
_cell.length_a   1.000
_cell.length_b   1.000
_cell.length_c   1.000
_cell.angle_alpha   90.00
_cell.angle_beta   90.00
_cell.angle_gamma   90.00
#
_symmetry.space_group_name_H-M   'P 1'
#
loop_
_entity.id
_entity.type
_entity.pdbx_description
1 polymer ?
#
loop_
_entity_poly.entity_id
_entity_poly.type
_entity_poly.pdbx_seq_one_letter_code
_entity_poly.pdbx_strand_id
1 'polypeptide(L)'
;MNEHVGPSLEQRPNIILLHAGTNDMSARPDRSVQGNDPTGAANRLGVLIDQMVEACPDAVIIVAIIISSCDEERRERESKFQSLIPGVVKERIDDGKHVLVADFTTITGNYLRKDCIHPNNNGYKEMGRYWYDFLTQVPKSWIRAPIGGDPERPERGPLVGPPTDPDDEDHKDGAGSFGTHLGFLTGLVSMVMFWHTMF
;
A
#
# COMPACT_ATOMS: atom_id res chain seq x y z
N MET A 1 -5.19 -8.63 13.64
CA MET A 1 -5.04 -8.19 12.24
C MET A 1 -6.13 -7.17 11.95
N ASN A 2 -5.83 -6.12 11.20
CA ASN A 2 -6.84 -5.17 10.74
C ASN A 2 -7.93 -5.92 9.94
N GLU A 3 -9.21 -5.60 10.16
CA GLU A 3 -10.38 -6.29 9.60
C GLU A 3 -10.36 -6.39 8.06
N HIS A 4 -9.60 -5.51 7.41
CA HIS A 4 -9.47 -5.47 5.95
C HIS A 4 -8.27 -6.26 5.37
N VAL A 5 -7.32 -6.66 6.21
CA VAL A 5 -6.11 -7.39 5.76
C VAL A 5 -6.40 -8.89 5.70
N GLY A 6 -7.01 -9.46 6.75
CA GLY A 6 -7.23 -10.89 6.91
C GLY A 6 -7.91 -11.56 5.70
N PRO A 7 -9.10 -11.11 5.27
CA PRO A 7 -9.82 -11.73 4.16
C PRO A 7 -9.05 -11.73 2.83
N SER A 8 -8.21 -10.72 2.60
CA SER A 8 -7.39 -10.64 1.39
C SER A 8 -6.23 -11.63 1.40
N LEU A 9 -5.68 -11.93 2.59
CA LEU A 9 -4.60 -12.92 2.75
C LEU A 9 -5.12 -14.37 2.66
N GLU A 10 -6.39 -14.60 2.99
CA GLU A 10 -7.04 -15.92 2.80
C GLU A 10 -7.09 -16.34 1.32
N GLN A 11 -7.09 -15.39 0.39
CA GLN A 11 -6.99 -15.65 -1.06
C GLN A 11 -5.59 -16.08 -1.51
N ARG A 12 -4.61 -16.12 -0.60
CA ARG A 12 -3.23 -16.56 -0.85
C ARG A 12 -2.61 -15.92 -2.10
N PRO A 13 -2.55 -14.57 -2.15
CA PRO A 13 -1.88 -13.87 -3.24
C PRO A 13 -0.41 -14.29 -3.32
N ASN A 14 0.13 -14.34 -4.54
CA ASN A 14 1.56 -14.54 -4.77
C ASN A 14 2.35 -13.22 -4.77
N ILE A 15 1.64 -12.07 -4.80
CA ILE A 15 2.22 -10.73 -4.72
C ILE A 15 1.36 -9.85 -3.80
N ILE A 16 2.00 -9.15 -2.87
CA ILE A 16 1.35 -8.19 -1.97
C ILE A 16 2.01 -6.83 -2.16
N LEU A 17 1.22 -5.80 -2.49
CA LEU A 17 1.67 -4.40 -2.57
C LEU A 17 1.23 -3.67 -1.31
N LEU A 18 2.18 -3.34 -0.45
CA LEU A 18 1.92 -2.71 0.84
C LEU A 18 2.31 -1.23 0.80
N HIS A 19 1.33 -0.33 0.85
CA HIS A 19 1.56 1.10 1.07
C HIS A 19 0.79 1.57 2.32
N ALA A 20 1.47 1.54 3.45
CA ALA A 20 0.87 1.83 4.75
C ALA A 20 1.76 2.77 5.58
N GLY A 21 1.12 3.59 6.43
CA GLY A 21 1.80 4.44 7.41
C GLY A 21 1.49 5.92 7.24
N THR A 22 0.81 6.30 6.15
CA THR A 22 0.38 7.69 5.94
C THR A 22 -0.51 8.15 7.08
N ASN A 23 -1.44 7.34 7.60
CA ASN A 23 -2.33 7.78 8.69
C ASN A 23 -1.62 7.90 10.04
N ASP A 24 -0.64 7.02 10.31
CA ASP A 24 0.18 7.05 11.51
C ASP A 24 0.95 8.36 11.69
N MET A 25 1.23 9.12 10.62
CA MET A 25 1.93 10.40 10.75
C MET A 25 1.00 11.58 11.10
N SER A 26 -0.31 11.33 11.23
CA SER A 26 -1.32 12.36 11.52
C SER A 26 -1.16 12.92 12.93
N ALA A 27 -1.29 14.23 13.10
CA ALA A 27 -1.44 14.84 14.43
C ALA A 27 -2.81 14.54 15.06
N ARG A 28 -3.80 14.16 14.25
CA ARG A 28 -5.16 13.90 14.69
C ARG A 28 -5.30 12.48 15.28
N PRO A 29 -5.69 12.34 16.56
CA PRO A 29 -5.75 11.04 17.25
C PRO A 29 -6.75 10.04 16.64
N ASP A 30 -7.84 10.52 16.07
CA ASP A 30 -8.84 9.70 15.36
C ASP A 30 -8.27 9.04 14.09
N ARG A 31 -7.22 9.64 13.50
CA ARG A 31 -6.51 9.10 12.33
C ARG A 31 -5.25 8.34 12.69
N SER A 32 -4.66 8.63 13.84
CA SER A 32 -3.45 7.98 14.34
C SER A 32 -3.74 7.24 15.65
N VAL A 33 -4.64 6.25 15.57
CA VAL A 33 -5.22 5.55 16.73
C VAL A 33 -4.17 4.94 17.66
N GLN A 34 -3.02 4.51 17.11
CA GLN A 34 -1.91 3.93 17.86
C GLN A 34 -0.78 4.93 18.18
N GLY A 35 -1.08 6.22 18.11
CA GLY A 35 -0.11 7.31 18.25
C GLY A 35 0.71 7.54 16.99
N ASN A 36 1.34 8.72 16.92
CA ASN A 36 2.03 9.21 15.73
C ASN A 36 3.56 9.25 15.85
N ASP A 37 4.11 8.45 16.77
CA ASP A 37 5.56 8.25 16.84
C ASP A 37 6.04 7.45 15.61
N PRO A 38 6.95 8.01 14.78
CA PRO A 38 7.49 7.32 13.61
C PRO A 38 8.17 5.99 13.92
N THR A 39 8.83 5.87 15.08
CA THR A 39 9.53 4.63 15.45
C THR A 39 8.54 3.54 15.83
N GLY A 40 7.53 3.87 16.64
CA GLY A 40 6.41 2.99 16.95
C GLY A 40 5.67 2.52 15.70
N ALA A 41 5.37 3.43 14.76
CA ALA A 41 4.77 3.09 13.47
C ALA A 41 5.65 2.13 12.65
N ALA A 42 6.97 2.37 12.59
CA ALA A 42 7.90 1.47 11.88
C ALA A 42 7.94 0.06 12.49
N ASN A 43 7.88 -0.06 13.82
CA ASN A 43 7.80 -1.34 14.50
C ASN A 43 6.50 -2.09 14.16
N ARG A 44 5.35 -1.38 14.15
CA ARG A 44 4.06 -1.97 13.75
C ARG A 44 4.07 -2.40 12.28
N LEU A 45 4.80 -1.69 11.41
CA LEU A 45 4.93 -2.06 10.00
C LEU A 45 5.68 -3.38 9.87
N GLY A 46 6.76 -3.57 10.65
CA GLY A 46 7.46 -4.84 10.74
C GLY A 46 6.53 -5.99 11.15
N VAL A 47 5.72 -5.80 12.19
CA VAL A 47 4.73 -6.79 12.63
C VAL A 47 3.69 -7.09 11.55
N LEU A 48 3.23 -6.07 10.81
CA LEU A 48 2.29 -6.26 9.70
C LEU A 48 2.92 -7.09 8.56
N ILE A 49 4.19 -6.83 8.22
CA ILE A 49 4.93 -7.61 7.22
C ILE A 49 5.07 -9.06 7.70
N ASP A 50 5.39 -9.29 8.98
CA ASP A 50 5.53 -10.63 9.55
C ASP A 50 4.22 -11.41 9.47
N GLN A 51 3.10 -10.75 9.75
CA GLN A 51 1.75 -11.33 9.59
C GLN A 51 1.46 -11.74 8.14
N MET A 52 1.86 -10.91 7.16
CA MET A 52 1.69 -11.22 5.73
C MET A 52 2.59 -12.39 5.30
N VAL A 53 3.84 -12.41 5.77
CA VAL A 53 4.79 -13.50 5.52
C VAL A 53 4.29 -14.82 6.12
N GLU A 54 3.71 -14.80 7.32
CA GLU A 54 3.16 -15.99 7.96
C GLU A 54 1.93 -16.52 7.22
N ALA A 55 1.02 -15.62 6.81
CA ALA A 55 -0.20 -16.00 6.11
C ALA A 55 0.06 -16.45 4.66
N CYS A 56 1.01 -15.81 3.97
CA CYS A 56 1.34 -16.04 2.56
C CYS A 56 2.86 -16.23 2.39
N PRO A 57 3.43 -17.35 2.88
CA PRO A 57 4.88 -17.58 2.88
C PRO A 57 5.49 -17.75 1.48
N ASP A 58 4.64 -17.95 0.47
CA ASP A 58 4.97 -18.05 -0.94
C ASP A 58 4.83 -16.73 -1.71
N ALA A 59 4.35 -15.67 -1.06
CA ALA A 59 4.17 -14.36 -1.68
C ALA A 59 5.47 -13.55 -1.73
N VAL A 60 5.55 -12.67 -2.73
CA VAL A 60 6.46 -11.53 -2.72
C VAL A 60 5.75 -10.32 -2.14
N ILE A 61 6.34 -9.66 -1.15
CA ILE A 61 5.79 -8.43 -0.55
C ILE A 61 6.64 -7.25 -1.00
N ILE A 62 6.01 -6.27 -1.67
CA ILE A 62 6.67 -5.00 -2.01
C ILE A 62 6.10 -3.93 -1.09
N VAL A 63 6.96 -3.38 -0.23
CA VAL A 63 6.62 -2.34 0.74
C VAL A 63 7.02 -0.98 0.17
N ALA A 64 6.03 -0.13 -0.09
CA ALA A 64 6.29 1.24 -0.48
C ALA A 64 6.73 2.08 0.72
N ILE A 65 7.83 2.82 0.54
CA ILE A 65 8.08 4.04 1.31
C ILE A 65 6.97 5.01 0.93
N ILE A 66 6.17 5.47 1.90
CA ILE A 66 4.98 6.27 1.61
C ILE A 66 5.32 7.53 0.79
N ILE A 67 4.37 7.94 -0.08
CA ILE A 67 4.41 9.23 -0.78
C ILE A 67 4.65 10.38 0.19
N SER A 68 5.14 11.53 -0.30
CA SER A 68 5.43 12.69 0.57
C SER A 68 4.31 13.72 0.52
N SER A 69 3.64 13.95 1.66
CA SER A 69 2.62 15.00 1.80
C SER A 69 3.19 16.42 1.62
N CYS A 70 2.33 17.39 1.31
CA CYS A 70 2.67 18.83 1.40
C CYS A 70 2.23 19.48 2.72
N ASP A 71 1.89 18.68 3.72
CA ASP A 71 1.48 19.15 5.05
C ASP A 71 2.71 19.34 5.95
N GLU A 72 3.01 20.60 6.26
CA GLU A 72 4.14 20.99 7.11
C GLU A 72 4.05 20.44 8.53
N GLU A 73 2.84 20.22 9.07
CA GLU A 73 2.67 19.73 10.45
C GLU A 73 3.18 18.31 10.62
N ARG A 74 3.22 17.51 9.54
CA ARG A 74 3.62 16.10 9.58
C ARG A 74 4.94 15.78 8.91
N ARG A 75 5.51 16.72 8.13
CA ARG A 75 6.72 16.51 7.34
C ARG A 75 7.87 15.87 8.11
N GLU A 76 8.12 16.31 9.35
CA GLU A 76 9.20 15.75 10.18
C GLU A 76 8.95 14.28 10.55
N ARG A 77 7.73 13.96 11.01
CA ARG A 77 7.33 12.60 11.36
C ARG A 77 7.37 11.68 10.14
N GLU A 78 6.83 12.18 9.03
CA GLU A 78 6.80 11.48 7.75
C GLU A 78 8.20 11.18 7.23
N SER A 79 9.09 12.18 7.18
CA SER A 79 10.49 11.97 6.77
C SER A 79 11.21 10.98 7.68
N LYS A 80 10.98 11.05 8.99
CA LYS A 80 11.53 10.08 9.94
C LYS A 80 11.02 8.67 9.66
N PHE A 81 9.71 8.49 9.48
CA PHE A 81 9.11 7.19 9.19
C PHE A 81 9.60 6.63 7.86
N GLN A 82 9.60 7.44 6.79
CA GLN A 82 10.13 7.07 5.47
C GLN A 82 11.57 6.54 5.57
N SER A 83 12.44 7.20 6.35
CA SER A 83 13.83 6.75 6.55
C SER A 83 13.98 5.42 7.29
N LEU A 84 12.98 4.99 8.06
CA LEU A 84 13.01 3.75 8.84
C LEU A 84 12.57 2.53 8.04
N ILE A 85 11.68 2.72 7.04
CA ILE A 85 11.10 1.62 6.25
C ILE A 85 12.17 0.71 5.61
N PRO A 86 13.26 1.23 4.98
CA PRO A 86 14.31 0.37 4.44
C PRO A 86 14.94 -0.56 5.48
N GLY A 87 15.11 -0.10 6.72
CA GLY A 87 15.64 -0.91 7.82
C GLY A 87 14.68 -2.03 8.22
N VAL A 88 13.39 -1.71 8.39
CA VAL A 88 12.33 -2.68 8.71
C VAL A 88 12.26 -3.79 7.65
N VAL A 89 12.30 -3.41 6.37
CA VAL A 89 12.30 -4.35 5.24
C VAL A 89 13.59 -5.17 5.20
N LYS A 90 14.74 -4.53 5.42
CA LYS A 90 16.05 -5.20 5.41
C LYS A 90 16.13 -6.34 6.42
N GLU A 91 15.60 -6.19 7.63
CA GLU A 91 15.54 -7.27 8.62
C GLU A 91 14.89 -8.53 8.05
N ARG A 92 13.77 -8.40 7.31
CA ARG A 92 13.06 -9.55 6.72
C ARG A 92 13.79 -10.10 5.50
N ILE A 93 14.48 -9.26 4.72
CA ILE A 93 15.37 -9.72 3.64
C ILE A 93 16.50 -10.57 4.21
N ASP A 94 17.13 -10.12 5.30
CA ASP A 94 18.24 -10.83 5.96
C ASP A 94 17.76 -12.17 6.57
N ASP A 95 16.49 -12.26 6.96
CA ASP A 95 15.81 -13.51 7.37
C ASP A 95 15.35 -14.40 6.19
N GLY A 96 15.71 -14.05 4.96
CA GLY A 96 15.43 -14.83 3.76
C GLY A 96 13.99 -14.74 3.25
N LYS A 97 13.22 -13.72 3.66
CA LYS A 97 11.86 -13.49 3.16
C LYS A 97 11.90 -12.77 1.80
N HIS A 98 10.91 -13.03 0.95
CA HIS A 98 10.73 -12.33 -0.32
C HIS A 98 10.07 -10.97 -0.13
N VAL A 99 10.77 -10.05 0.54
CA VAL A 99 10.30 -8.68 0.78
C VAL A 99 11.20 -7.70 0.03
N LEU A 100 10.62 -6.66 -0.55
CA LEU A 100 11.33 -5.60 -1.26
C LEU A 100 10.80 -4.23 -0.83
N VAL A 101 11.64 -3.21 -0.97
CA VAL A 101 11.25 -1.82 -0.73
C VAL A 101 11.08 -1.09 -2.06
N ALA A 102 10.06 -0.24 -2.14
CA ALA A 102 9.76 0.60 -3.29
C ALA A 102 9.67 2.07 -2.86
N ASP A 103 10.54 2.93 -3.39
CA ASP A 103 10.58 4.33 -2.96
C ASP A 103 9.56 5.20 -3.72
N PHE A 104 8.51 5.65 -3.03
CA PHE A 104 7.47 6.53 -3.60
C PHE A 104 7.62 7.98 -3.12
N THR A 105 8.70 8.34 -2.41
CA THR A 105 8.87 9.68 -1.82
C THR A 105 8.88 10.82 -2.84
N THR A 106 9.19 10.50 -4.10
CA THR A 106 9.19 11.42 -5.26
C THR A 106 7.78 11.79 -5.74
N ILE A 107 6.75 11.06 -5.32
CA ILE A 107 5.34 11.39 -5.58
C ILE A 107 4.91 12.41 -4.53
N THR A 108 4.96 13.69 -4.89
CA THR A 108 4.64 14.82 -4.02
C THR A 108 4.14 16.02 -4.84
N GLY A 109 3.77 17.12 -4.17
CA GLY A 109 3.43 18.40 -4.80
C GLY A 109 2.29 18.28 -5.82
N ASN A 110 2.61 18.49 -7.10
CA ASN A 110 1.62 18.46 -8.19
C ASN A 110 0.96 17.08 -8.42
N TYR A 111 1.44 16.03 -7.75
CA TYR A 111 0.78 14.72 -7.73
C TYR A 111 -0.31 14.61 -6.67
N LEU A 112 -0.47 15.59 -5.79
CA LEU A 112 -1.43 15.57 -4.69
C LEU A 112 -2.68 16.41 -5.00
N ARG A 113 -3.76 16.12 -4.28
CA ARG A 113 -4.94 16.98 -4.17
C ARG A 113 -4.63 18.17 -3.26
N LYS A 114 -5.58 19.11 -3.20
CA LYS A 114 -5.51 20.29 -2.32
C LYS A 114 -5.40 19.94 -0.83
N ASP A 115 -5.82 18.72 -0.43
CA ASP A 115 -5.71 18.24 0.95
C ASP A 115 -4.28 17.88 1.37
N CYS A 116 -3.30 17.97 0.45
CA CYS A 116 -1.89 17.65 0.67
C CYS A 116 -1.59 16.20 1.07
N ILE A 117 -2.56 15.30 1.04
CA ILE A 117 -2.40 13.90 1.49
C ILE A 117 -2.69 12.93 0.36
N HIS A 118 -3.81 13.11 -0.34
CA HIS A 118 -4.27 12.14 -1.33
C HIS A 118 -3.70 12.48 -2.72
N PRO A 119 -3.24 11.48 -3.49
CA PRO A 119 -2.91 11.66 -4.89
C PRO A 119 -4.10 12.18 -5.69
N ASN A 120 -3.82 13.03 -6.66
CA ASN A 120 -4.75 13.32 -7.74
C ASN A 120 -4.64 12.24 -8.83
N ASN A 121 -5.38 12.39 -9.93
CA ASN A 121 -5.38 11.42 -11.03
C ASN A 121 -3.98 11.19 -11.64
N ASN A 122 -3.12 12.21 -11.70
CA ASN A 122 -1.75 12.03 -12.17
C ASN A 122 -0.89 11.31 -11.12
N GLY A 123 -1.11 11.61 -9.83
CA GLY A 123 -0.42 10.90 -8.75
C GLY A 123 -0.76 9.40 -8.72
N TYR A 124 -2.03 9.03 -8.87
CA TYR A 124 -2.42 7.63 -8.97
C TYR A 124 -1.87 6.91 -10.22
N LYS A 125 -1.79 7.60 -11.36
CA LYS A 125 -1.12 7.06 -12.56
C LYS A 125 0.36 6.80 -12.30
N GLU A 126 1.04 7.74 -11.64
CA GLU A 126 2.46 7.63 -11.34
C GLU A 126 2.75 6.51 -10.34
N MET A 127 1.90 6.38 -9.32
CA MET A 127 1.92 5.23 -8.41
C MET A 127 1.78 3.90 -9.16
N GLY A 128 0.83 3.81 -10.11
CA GLY A 128 0.65 2.63 -10.95
C GLY A 128 1.89 2.31 -11.77
N ARG A 129 2.55 3.34 -12.32
CA ARG A 129 3.83 3.19 -13.03
C ARG A 129 4.92 2.65 -12.11
N TYR A 130 5.05 3.21 -10.90
CA TYR A 130 6.06 2.76 -9.94
C TYR A 130 5.83 1.30 -9.56
N TRP A 131 4.59 0.93 -9.22
CA TRP A 131 4.26 -0.47 -8.93
C TRP A 131 4.65 -1.40 -10.07
N TYR A 132 4.31 -1.06 -11.31
CA TYR A 132 4.70 -1.84 -12.47
C TYR A 132 6.24 -1.95 -12.61
N ASP A 133 6.94 -0.82 -12.49
CA ASP A 133 8.40 -0.78 -12.62
C ASP A 133 9.08 -1.63 -11.53
N PHE A 134 8.64 -1.58 -10.28
CA PHE A 134 9.17 -2.44 -9.21
C PHE A 134 8.80 -3.91 -9.42
N LEU A 135 7.57 -4.21 -9.84
CA LEU A 135 7.13 -5.58 -10.12
C LEU A 135 7.97 -6.24 -11.22
N THR A 136 8.34 -5.51 -12.27
CA THR A 136 9.16 -6.07 -13.36
C THR A 136 10.60 -6.37 -12.96
N GLN A 137 11.06 -5.83 -11.82
CA GLN A 137 12.39 -6.07 -11.26
C GLN A 137 12.42 -7.24 -10.26
N VAL A 138 11.26 -7.74 -9.82
CA VAL A 138 11.19 -8.89 -8.93
C VAL A 138 11.81 -10.11 -9.62
N PRO A 139 12.70 -10.87 -8.93
CA PRO A 139 13.23 -12.11 -9.48
C PRO A 139 12.10 -13.05 -9.88
N LYS A 140 12.07 -13.47 -11.14
CA LYS A 140 11.02 -14.38 -11.65
C LYS A 140 10.92 -15.69 -10.86
N SER A 141 12.02 -16.13 -10.25
CA SER A 141 12.07 -17.32 -9.38
C SER A 141 11.30 -17.15 -8.06
N TRP A 142 10.99 -15.91 -7.65
CA TRP A 142 10.22 -15.63 -6.44
C TRP A 142 8.70 -15.69 -6.70
N ILE A 143 8.26 -15.35 -7.91
CA ILE A 143 6.83 -15.32 -8.25
C ILE A 143 6.39 -16.72 -8.68
N ARG A 144 5.54 -17.35 -7.87
CA ARG A 144 4.92 -18.66 -8.14
C ARG A 144 3.48 -18.47 -8.62
N ALA A 145 2.89 -19.47 -9.24
CA ALA A 145 1.46 -19.42 -9.54
C ALA A 145 0.64 -19.24 -8.23
N PRO A 146 -0.46 -18.47 -8.23
CA PRO A 146 -1.28 -18.27 -7.04
C PRO A 146 -1.85 -19.60 -6.53
N ILE A 147 -1.97 -19.73 -5.21
CA ILE A 147 -2.57 -20.92 -4.58
C ILE A 147 -4.03 -20.59 -4.25
N GLY A 148 -4.93 -20.74 -5.22
CA GLY A 148 -6.35 -20.42 -5.04
C GLY A 148 -7.06 -20.28 -6.38
N GLY A 149 -8.39 -20.25 -6.35
CA GLY A 149 -9.16 -19.84 -7.53
C GLY A 149 -8.99 -18.34 -7.79
N ASP A 150 -9.10 -17.93 -9.05
CA ASP A 150 -9.19 -16.50 -9.35
C ASP A 150 -10.37 -15.91 -8.55
N PRO A 151 -10.19 -14.74 -7.92
CA PRO A 151 -11.29 -14.10 -7.20
C PRO A 151 -12.47 -13.89 -8.16
N GLU A 152 -13.64 -14.40 -7.80
CA GLU A 152 -14.85 -14.17 -8.57
C GLU A 152 -15.14 -12.66 -8.57
N ARG A 153 -14.93 -12.02 -9.72
CA ARG A 153 -15.39 -10.65 -9.92
C ARG A 153 -16.92 -10.71 -9.95
N PRO A 154 -17.63 -10.04 -9.03
CA PRO A 154 -19.07 -9.85 -9.19
C PRO A 154 -19.29 -9.20 -10.56
N GLU A 155 -20.23 -9.73 -11.37
CA GLU A 155 -20.48 -9.18 -12.69
C GLU A 155 -20.67 -7.66 -12.58
N ARG A 156 -19.79 -6.88 -13.24
CA ARG A 156 -20.02 -5.45 -13.33
C ARG A 156 -21.24 -5.27 -14.21
N GLY A 157 -22.29 -4.66 -13.65
CA GLY A 157 -23.24 -3.89 -14.46
C GLY A 157 -22.47 -2.89 -15.36
N PRO A 158 -23.13 -2.31 -16.38
CA PRO A 158 -22.47 -1.54 -17.43
C PRO A 158 -21.44 -0.57 -16.86
N LEU A 159 -20.27 -0.51 -17.50
CA LEU A 159 -19.15 0.34 -17.09
C LEU A 159 -19.62 1.79 -16.99
N VAL A 160 -20.00 2.21 -15.79
CA VAL A 160 -20.01 3.63 -15.44
C VAL A 160 -18.54 3.98 -15.34
N GLY A 161 -18.05 4.82 -16.25
CA GLY A 161 -16.71 5.39 -16.13
C GLY A 161 -16.53 6.04 -14.76
N PRO A 162 -15.28 6.31 -14.32
CA PRO A 162 -15.09 7.15 -13.14
C PRO A 162 -15.95 8.41 -13.34
N PRO A 163 -16.68 8.88 -12.30
CA PRO A 163 -17.37 10.15 -12.39
C PRO A 163 -16.37 11.18 -12.93
N THR A 164 -16.74 11.87 -14.02
CA THR A 164 -16.04 13.09 -14.40
C THR A 164 -16.40 14.09 -13.32
N ASP A 165 -15.68 14.07 -12.20
CA ASP A 165 -15.94 15.03 -11.14
C ASP A 165 -15.15 16.32 -11.44
N PRO A 166 -15.82 17.43 -11.78
CA PRO A 166 -15.13 18.65 -12.15
C PRO A 166 -14.54 19.35 -10.93
N ASP A 167 -15.05 19.09 -9.74
CA ASP A 167 -14.65 19.71 -8.47
C ASP A 167 -15.17 18.84 -7.32
N ASP A 168 -14.41 17.81 -6.94
CA ASP A 168 -14.74 16.90 -5.83
C ASP A 168 -14.39 17.59 -4.49
N GLU A 169 -15.17 18.64 -4.17
CA GLU A 169 -15.32 19.18 -2.82
C GLU A 169 -16.30 18.29 -2.05
N ASP A 170 -15.86 17.87 -0.85
CA ASP A 170 -16.66 17.18 0.18
C ASP A 170 -16.69 15.64 0.14
N HIS A 171 -15.53 14.98 0.08
CA HIS A 171 -15.41 13.60 0.58
C HIS A 171 -14.88 13.59 2.02
N LYS A 172 -15.81 13.34 2.96
CA LYS A 172 -15.54 13.20 4.39
C LYS A 172 -14.61 12.02 4.68
N ASP A 173 -13.65 12.28 5.55
CA ASP A 173 -12.83 11.37 6.34
C ASP A 173 -13.37 9.93 6.43
N GLY A 174 -12.82 9.06 5.59
CA GLY A 174 -13.04 7.62 5.64
C GLY A 174 -11.71 6.91 5.51
N ALA A 175 -11.32 6.18 6.56
CA ALA A 175 -10.26 5.17 6.49
C ALA A 175 -10.74 4.03 5.58
N GLY A 176 -10.68 4.24 4.26
CA GLY A 176 -11.13 3.30 3.25
C GLY A 176 -9.98 2.44 2.77
N SER A 177 -10.03 1.13 3.06
CA SER A 177 -9.30 0.14 2.27
C SER A 177 -9.88 0.13 0.86
N PHE A 178 -9.19 0.71 -0.11
CA PHE A 178 -9.52 0.54 -1.52
C PHE A 178 -8.79 -0.69 -2.05
N GLY A 179 -9.44 -1.86 -1.92
CA GLY A 179 -9.04 -3.08 -2.62
C GLY A 179 -9.35 -2.97 -4.11
N THR A 180 -8.49 -2.32 -4.89
CA THR A 180 -8.55 -2.44 -6.35
C THR A 180 -7.87 -3.75 -6.75
N HIS A 181 -8.67 -4.80 -6.97
CA HIS A 181 -8.22 -6.03 -7.64
C HIS A 181 -7.91 -5.70 -9.10
N LEU A 182 -6.66 -5.34 -9.38
CA LEU A 182 -6.19 -5.06 -10.74
C LEU A 182 -5.78 -6.38 -11.39
N GLY A 183 -6.76 -7.10 -11.93
CA GLY A 183 -6.52 -8.30 -12.73
C GLY A 183 -5.94 -7.91 -14.10
N PHE A 184 -4.61 -7.95 -14.23
CA PHE A 184 -3.96 -7.98 -15.52
C PHE A 184 -3.79 -9.43 -15.98
N LEU A 185 -4.33 -9.69 -17.17
CA LEU A 185 -4.21 -10.84 -18.07
C LEU A 185 -3.27 -11.99 -17.65
N THR A 186 -3.85 -13.19 -17.71
CA THR A 186 -3.25 -14.54 -17.61
C THR A 186 -2.98 -15.05 -16.19
N GLY A 187 -3.99 -15.66 -15.55
CA GLY A 187 -4.00 -16.74 -14.54
C GLY A 187 -2.75 -17.07 -13.69
N LEU A 188 -1.87 -16.11 -13.40
CA LEU A 188 -0.56 -16.33 -12.81
C LEU A 188 -0.23 -15.31 -11.71
N VAL A 189 -1.07 -14.30 -11.48
CA VAL A 189 -0.82 -13.28 -10.45
C VAL A 189 -2.11 -12.90 -9.73
N SER A 190 -2.12 -13.07 -8.41
CA SER A 190 -3.14 -12.53 -7.51
C SER A 190 -2.48 -11.47 -6.64
N MET A 191 -3.07 -10.27 -6.61
CA MET A 191 -2.47 -9.07 -6.03
C MET A 191 -3.45 -8.38 -5.08
N VAL A 192 -2.93 -8.00 -3.91
CA VAL A 192 -3.65 -7.18 -2.92
C VAL A 192 -2.89 -5.88 -2.72
N MET A 193 -3.59 -4.75 -2.78
CA MET A 193 -3.04 -3.42 -2.55
C MET A 193 -3.67 -2.81 -1.30
N PHE A 194 -2.83 -2.34 -0.37
CA PHE A 194 -3.27 -1.59 0.81
C PHE A 194 -2.94 -0.11 0.66
N TRP A 195 -3.91 0.76 0.94
CA TRP A 195 -3.80 2.22 0.85
C TRP A 195 -4.37 2.86 2.12
N HIS A 196 -3.69 3.89 2.66
CA HIS A 196 -4.10 4.64 3.86
C HIS A 196 -4.50 3.78 5.07
N THR A 197 -3.86 2.62 5.23
CA THR A 197 -4.23 1.69 6.30
C THR A 197 -3.55 2.08 7.62
N MET A 198 -4.33 2.16 8.69
CA MET A 198 -3.82 2.14 10.07
C MET A 198 -3.49 0.68 10.45
N PHE A 199 -2.37 0.44 11.11
CA PHE A 199 -1.95 -0.91 11.53
C PHE A 199 -1.22 -0.87 12.86
#